data_AF-A0A427UTY4-F1
#
_entry.id   AF-A0A427UTY4-F1
#
_cell.length_a   1.000
_cell.length_b   1.000
_cell.length_c   1.000
_cell.angle_alpha   90.00
_cell.angle_beta   90.00
_cell.angle_gamma   90.00
#
_symmetry.space_group_name_H-M   'P 1'
#
loop_
_entity.id
_entity.type
_entity.pdbx_description
1 polymer ?
#
loop_
_entity_poly.entity_id
_entity_poly.type
_entity_poly.pdbx_seq_one_letter_code
_entity_poly.pdbx_strand_id
1 'polypeptide(L)'
;MDLLSIEKDIRKMKYQIQVLGACIDYERNPVESLILSMNWDESQLDRAHDIFEKYDNLLSNNQPIVWSAFEHELKNEFGIGYQTVKSIVLAFFNNSQWVDVCHGYAMSFEPTTPIEFHQITRR
;
A
#
# COMPACT_ATOMS: atom_id res chain seq x y z
N MET A 1 10.11 -10.00 36.03
CA MET A 1 10.42 -10.27 34.61
C MET A 1 11.35 -9.16 34.17
N ASP A 2 12.54 -9.48 33.69
CA ASP A 2 13.59 -8.49 33.35
C ASP A 2 13.33 -7.86 31.98
N LEU A 3 13.59 -6.55 31.85
CA LEU A 3 13.32 -5.77 30.63
C LEU A 3 14.09 -6.35 29.42
N LEU A 4 15.32 -6.80 29.64
CA LEU A 4 16.17 -7.43 28.62
C LEU A 4 15.57 -8.76 28.13
N SER A 5 14.91 -9.51 29.02
CA SER A 5 14.23 -10.75 28.65
C SER A 5 13.03 -10.47 27.75
N ILE A 6 12.25 -9.44 28.07
CA ILE A 6 11.07 -9.04 27.29
C ILE A 6 11.49 -8.57 25.90
N GLU A 7 12.53 -7.73 25.79
CA GLU A 7 13.05 -7.26 24.50
C GLU A 7 13.49 -8.44 23.61
N LYS A 8 14.20 -9.41 24.19
CA LYS A 8 14.64 -10.62 23.49
C LYS A 8 13.46 -11.42 22.95
N ASP A 9 12.40 -11.58 23.73
CA ASP A 9 11.24 -12.35 23.33
C ASP A 9 10.40 -11.61 22.27
N ILE A 10 10.28 -10.28 22.36
CA ILE A 10 9.67 -9.46 21.29
C ILE A 10 10.45 -9.62 19.97
N ARG A 11 11.79 -9.61 20.04
CA ARG A 11 12.62 -9.78 18.83
C ARG A 11 12.43 -11.15 18.19
N LYS A 12 12.32 -12.21 18.99
CA LYS A 12 12.00 -13.56 18.49
C LYS A 12 10.62 -13.60 17.84
N MET A 13 9.62 -13.01 18.47
CA MET A 13 8.25 -12.97 17.92
C MET A 13 8.21 -12.19 16.60
N LYS A 14 8.85 -11.01 16.53
CA LYS A 14 8.96 -10.25 15.27
C LYS A 14 9.59 -11.07 14.15
N TYR A 15 10.68 -11.78 14.45
CA TYR A 15 11.33 -12.65 13.46
C TYR A 15 10.42 -13.79 13.00
N GLN A 16 9.73 -14.47 13.93
CA GLN A 16 8.79 -15.53 13.61
C GLN A 16 7.62 -15.02 12.75
N ILE A 17 7.09 -13.83 13.06
CA ILE A 17 6.04 -13.17 12.27
C ILE A 17 6.56 -12.83 10.88
N GLN A 18 7.80 -12.35 10.73
CA GLN A 18 8.40 -12.10 9.41
C GLN A 18 8.52 -13.39 8.58
N VAL A 19 8.93 -14.49 9.20
CA VAL A 19 8.98 -15.81 8.53
C VAL A 19 7.59 -16.27 8.10
N LEU A 20 6.58 -16.12 8.96
CA LEU A 20 5.18 -16.43 8.62
C LEU A 20 4.64 -15.51 7.51
N GLY A 21 4.98 -14.22 7.55
CA GLY A 21 4.60 -13.24 6.55
C GLY A 21 5.11 -13.59 5.16
N ALA A 22 6.32 -14.13 5.07
CA ALA A 22 6.88 -14.62 3.81
C ALA A 22 6.14 -15.85 3.23
N CYS A 23 5.30 -16.51 4.03
CA CYS A 23 4.46 -17.62 3.60
C CYS A 23 3.04 -17.20 3.20
N ILE A 24 2.67 -15.92 3.37
CA ILE A 24 1.34 -15.45 2.98
C ILE A 24 1.24 -15.41 1.45
N ASP A 25 0.15 -15.95 0.95
CA ASP A 25 -0.22 -15.85 -0.46
C ASP A 25 -0.68 -14.42 -0.76
N TYR A 26 0.20 -13.64 -1.39
CA TYR A 26 -0.06 -12.25 -1.80
C TYR A 26 -1.23 -12.13 -2.76
N GLU A 27 -1.47 -13.13 -3.62
CA GLU A 27 -2.59 -13.08 -4.57
C GLU A 27 -3.93 -13.17 -3.84
N ARG A 28 -3.97 -13.87 -2.69
CA ARG A 28 -5.18 -14.04 -1.88
C ARG A 28 -5.34 -13.02 -0.77
N ASN A 29 -4.25 -12.52 -0.20
CA ASN A 29 -4.25 -11.63 0.97
C ASN A 29 -3.27 -10.46 0.74
N PRO A 30 -3.52 -9.60 -0.27
CA PRO A 30 -2.54 -8.59 -0.70
C PRO A 30 -2.29 -7.51 0.36
N VAL A 31 -3.32 -7.09 1.10
CA VAL A 31 -3.21 -6.05 2.13
C VAL A 31 -2.52 -6.59 3.38
N GLU A 32 -2.85 -7.80 3.82
CA GLU A 32 -2.18 -8.46 4.94
C GLU A 32 -0.70 -8.69 4.64
N SER A 33 -0.39 -9.11 3.41
CA SER A 33 0.99 -9.25 2.94
C SER A 33 1.73 -7.91 2.96
N LEU A 34 1.07 -6.83 2.51
CA LEU A 34 1.60 -5.48 2.57
C LEU A 34 1.90 -5.07 4.02
N ILE A 35 0.94 -5.22 4.94
CA ILE A 35 1.08 -4.86 6.36
C ILE A 35 2.30 -5.56 6.98
N LEU A 36 2.47 -6.86 6.76
CA LEU A 36 3.61 -7.60 7.29
C LEU A 36 4.93 -7.19 6.65
N SER A 37 4.96 -6.98 5.33
CA SER A 37 6.17 -6.56 4.62
C SER A 37 6.64 -5.17 5.03
N MET A 38 5.69 -4.27 5.30
CA MET A 38 5.94 -2.90 5.69
C MET A 38 6.08 -2.72 7.20
N ASN A 39 5.82 -3.77 7.98
CA ASN A 39 5.71 -3.73 9.44
C ASN A 39 4.77 -2.58 9.88
N TRP A 40 3.61 -2.49 9.22
CA TRP A 40 2.60 -1.48 9.54
C TRP A 40 1.82 -1.85 10.79
N ASP A 41 1.50 -0.83 11.58
CA ASP A 41 0.42 -0.89 12.56
C ASP A 41 -0.91 -0.42 11.95
N GLU A 42 -1.99 -0.54 12.73
CA GLU A 42 -3.34 -0.12 12.35
C GLU A 42 -3.37 1.35 11.91
N SER A 43 -2.71 2.24 12.65
CA SER A 43 -2.70 3.67 12.33
C SER A 43 -2.01 3.98 10.99
N GLN A 44 -1.02 3.19 10.60
CA GLN A 44 -0.34 3.34 9.32
C GLN A 44 -1.23 2.88 8.16
N LEU A 45 -2.00 1.80 8.36
CA LEU A 45 -2.99 1.35 7.40
C LEU A 45 -4.10 2.39 7.24
N ASP A 46 -4.61 2.93 8.33
CA ASP A 46 -5.64 3.99 8.33
C ASP A 46 -5.16 5.22 7.57
N ARG A 47 -3.92 5.69 7.81
CA ARG A 47 -3.37 6.82 7.04
C ARG A 47 -3.21 6.53 5.55
N ALA A 48 -2.96 5.28 5.18
CA ALA A 48 -2.99 4.90 3.77
C ALA A 48 -4.42 5.01 3.22
N HIS A 49 -5.42 4.51 3.95
CA HIS A 49 -6.83 4.69 3.59
C HIS A 49 -7.23 6.17 3.47
N ASP A 50 -6.85 7.02 4.41
CA ASP A 50 -7.16 8.46 4.40
C ASP A 50 -6.63 9.14 3.13
N ILE A 51 -5.41 8.78 2.71
CA ILE A 51 -4.84 9.30 1.46
C ILE A 51 -5.70 8.84 0.29
N PHE A 52 -6.00 7.55 0.15
CA PHE A 52 -6.82 7.09 -0.97
C PHE A 52 -8.24 7.68 -0.96
N GLU A 53 -8.88 7.78 0.20
CA GLU A 53 -10.20 8.39 0.39
C GLU A 53 -10.21 9.86 -0.06
N LYS A 54 -9.15 10.61 0.26
CA LYS A 54 -8.99 11.99 -0.21
C LYS A 54 -9.08 12.08 -1.74
N TYR A 55 -8.38 11.22 -2.47
CA TYR A 55 -8.39 11.26 -3.94
C TYR A 55 -9.67 10.66 -4.54
N ASP A 56 -10.28 9.69 -3.86
CA ASP A 56 -11.60 9.17 -4.23
C ASP A 56 -12.69 10.26 -4.15
N ASN A 57 -12.63 11.08 -3.11
CA ASN A 57 -13.49 12.25 -2.97
C ASN A 57 -13.24 13.28 -4.08
N LEU A 58 -12.00 13.50 -4.50
CA LEU A 58 -11.71 14.39 -5.65
C LEU A 58 -12.32 13.84 -6.94
N LEU A 59 -12.20 12.54 -7.19
CA LEU A 59 -12.81 11.86 -8.35
C LEU A 59 -14.33 12.02 -8.34
N SER A 60 -14.96 11.68 -7.21
CA SER A 60 -16.42 11.73 -7.03
C SER A 60 -16.99 13.14 -7.24
N ASN A 61 -16.20 14.17 -6.94
CA ASN A 61 -16.58 15.57 -7.13
C ASN A 61 -16.16 16.14 -8.50
N ASN A 62 -15.67 15.32 -9.44
CA ASN A 62 -15.12 15.74 -10.73
C ASN A 62 -14.04 16.83 -10.61
N GLN A 63 -13.26 16.80 -9.53
CA GLN A 63 -12.17 17.74 -9.33
C GLN A 63 -10.91 17.25 -10.05
N PRO A 64 -10.10 18.17 -10.60
CA PRO A 64 -8.86 17.79 -11.26
C PRO A 64 -7.88 17.19 -10.26
N ILE A 65 -7.28 16.06 -10.63
CA ILE A 65 -6.32 15.34 -9.79
C ILE A 65 -4.93 15.46 -10.38
N VAL A 66 -3.97 15.81 -9.52
CA VAL A 66 -2.55 15.78 -9.83
C VAL A 66 -1.99 14.48 -9.26
N TRP A 67 -1.88 13.44 -10.09
CA TRP A 67 -1.44 12.10 -9.66
C TRP A 67 -0.02 12.04 -9.11
N SER A 68 0.85 12.97 -9.52
CA SER A 68 2.15 13.13 -8.89
C SER A 68 2.02 13.58 -7.43
N ALA A 69 1.02 14.39 -7.06
CA ALA A 69 0.79 14.78 -5.68
C ALA A 69 0.38 13.58 -4.82
N PHE A 70 -0.48 12.69 -5.35
CA PHE A 70 -0.84 11.42 -4.69
C PHE A 70 0.39 10.55 -4.41
N GLU A 71 1.26 10.38 -5.41
CA GLU A 71 2.51 9.62 -5.25
C GLU A 71 3.41 10.24 -4.17
N HIS A 72 3.59 11.58 -4.20
CA HIS A 72 4.42 12.26 -3.22
C HIS A 72 3.84 12.20 -1.81
N GLU A 73 2.51 12.25 -1.67
CA GLU A 73 1.83 12.14 -0.37
C GLU A 73 2.10 10.77 0.27
N LEU A 74 1.96 9.67 -0.49
CA LEU A 74 2.33 8.32 -0.01
C LEU A 74 3.83 8.20 0.31
N LYS A 75 4.70 8.75 -0.54
CA LYS A 75 6.15 8.73 -0.30
C LYS A 75 6.53 9.44 0.99
N ASN A 76 5.95 10.62 1.21
CA ASN A 76 6.28 11.47 2.35
C ASN A 76 5.69 10.90 3.64
N GLU A 77 4.44 10.41 3.61
CA GLU A 77 3.77 9.85 4.78
C GLU A 77 4.50 8.62 5.33
N PHE A 78 4.95 7.72 4.44
CA PHE A 78 5.56 6.46 4.86
C PHE A 78 7.09 6.45 4.76
N GLY A 79 7.72 7.51 4.24
CA GLY A 79 9.17 7.55 4.00
C GLY A 79 9.63 6.50 2.97
N ILE A 80 8.81 6.25 1.94
CA ILE A 80 8.99 5.15 0.99
C ILE A 80 9.41 5.61 -0.41
N GLY A 81 9.95 4.68 -1.19
CA GLY A 81 10.30 4.89 -2.58
C GLY A 81 9.13 4.61 -3.55
N TYR A 82 9.35 4.93 -4.83
CA TYR A 82 8.38 4.73 -5.91
C TYR A 82 7.91 3.27 -6.05
N GLN A 83 8.82 2.30 -5.93
CA GLN A 83 8.48 0.88 -6.06
C GLN A 83 7.51 0.44 -4.96
N THR A 84 7.70 0.92 -3.73
CA THR A 84 6.80 0.63 -2.62
C THR A 84 5.43 1.28 -2.82
N VAL A 85 5.37 2.50 -3.39
CA VAL A 85 4.08 3.12 -3.76
C VAL A 85 3.32 2.22 -4.74
N LYS A 86 3.99 1.67 -5.76
CA LYS A 86 3.36 0.72 -6.67
C LYS A 86 2.81 -0.50 -5.92
N SER A 87 3.59 -1.09 -5.01
CA SER A 87 3.14 -2.24 -4.22
C SER A 87 1.89 -1.92 -3.40
N ILE A 88 1.80 -0.73 -2.80
CA ILE A 88 0.59 -0.29 -2.06
C ILE A 88 -0.62 -0.19 -3.00
N VAL A 89 -0.46 0.50 -4.13
CA VAL A 89 -1.55 0.67 -5.12
C VAL A 89 -2.03 -0.70 -5.64
N LEU A 90 -1.10 -1.60 -5.97
CA LEU A 90 -1.41 -2.96 -6.40
C LEU A 90 -2.12 -3.76 -5.32
N ALA A 91 -1.67 -3.65 -4.07
CA ALA A 91 -2.25 -4.39 -2.96
C ALA A 91 -3.71 -3.98 -2.72
N PHE A 92 -3.99 -2.67 -2.69
CA PHE A 92 -5.36 -2.19 -2.54
C PHE A 92 -6.24 -2.55 -3.75
N PHE A 93 -5.72 -2.41 -4.97
CA PHE A 93 -6.48 -2.81 -6.16
C PHE A 93 -6.84 -4.30 -6.16
N ASN A 94 -5.87 -5.17 -5.85
CA ASN A 94 -6.09 -6.62 -5.78
C ASN A 94 -7.05 -7.01 -4.64
N ASN A 95 -7.11 -6.20 -3.58
CA ASN A 95 -8.10 -6.36 -2.51
C ASN A 95 -9.48 -5.75 -2.83
N SER A 96 -9.70 -5.28 -4.07
CA SER A 96 -10.91 -4.58 -4.49
C SER A 96 -11.22 -3.30 -3.70
N GLN A 97 -10.18 -2.62 -3.19
CA GLN A 97 -10.28 -1.35 -2.48
C GLN A 97 -9.76 -0.20 -3.35
N TRP A 98 -10.39 0.97 -3.21
CA TRP A 98 -10.00 2.22 -3.90
C TRP A 98 -9.78 2.08 -5.39
N VAL A 99 -10.60 1.25 -6.00
CA VAL A 99 -10.44 0.76 -7.37
C VAL A 99 -10.31 1.90 -8.38
N ASP A 100 -11.13 2.94 -8.26
CA ASP A 100 -11.15 4.06 -9.19
C ASP A 100 -9.92 4.97 -9.02
N VAL A 101 -9.45 5.14 -7.77
CA VAL A 101 -8.20 5.84 -7.47
C VAL A 101 -7.01 5.07 -8.03
N CYS A 102 -6.94 3.76 -7.80
CA CYS A 102 -5.89 2.90 -8.36
C CYS A 102 -5.88 2.97 -9.89
N HIS A 103 -7.06 2.93 -10.51
CA HIS A 103 -7.21 3.06 -11.96
C HIS A 103 -6.78 4.43 -12.47
N GLY A 104 -7.23 5.52 -11.84
CA GLY A 104 -6.85 6.88 -12.21
C GLY A 104 -5.34 7.10 -12.12
N TYR A 105 -4.72 6.62 -11.03
CA TYR A 105 -3.27 6.69 -10.87
C TYR A 105 -2.53 5.86 -11.94
N ALA A 106 -2.97 4.64 -12.21
CA ALA A 106 -2.37 3.79 -13.25
C ALA A 106 -2.46 4.42 -14.65
N MET A 107 -3.62 4.99 -14.99
CA MET A 107 -3.85 5.69 -16.27
C MET A 107 -3.01 6.96 -16.43
N SER A 108 -2.53 7.56 -15.33
CA SER A 108 -1.68 8.76 -15.39
C SER A 108 -0.32 8.52 -16.06
N PHE A 109 0.08 7.25 -16.21
CA PHE A 109 1.34 6.85 -16.86
C PHE A 109 1.20 6.57 -18.36
N GLU A 110 -0.01 6.56 -18.92
CA GLU A 110 -0.22 6.33 -20.35
C GLU A 110 0.50 7.40 -21.19
N PRO A 111 1.14 7.02 -22.31
CA PRO A 111 1.15 5.70 -22.95
C PRO A 111 2.26 4.75 -22.43
N THR A 112 3.00 5.17 -21.41
CA THR A 112 4.17 4.45 -20.85
C THR A 112 3.84 3.73 -19.54
N THR A 113 2.66 3.11 -19.49
CA THR A 113 2.17 2.43 -18.28
C THR A 113 3.10 1.30 -17.85
N PRO A 114 3.55 1.28 -16.58
CA PRO A 114 4.34 0.17 -16.06
C PRO A 114 3.62 -1.16 -16.20
N ILE A 115 4.38 -2.23 -16.47
CA ILE A 115 3.80 -3.54 -16.77
C ILE A 115 2.91 -4.08 -15.64
N GLU A 116 3.24 -3.74 -14.39
CA GLU A 116 2.48 -4.17 -13.22
C GLU A 116 1.08 -3.52 -13.16
N PHE A 117 0.94 -2.33 -13.73
CA PHE A 117 -0.32 -1.59 -13.78
C PHE A 117 -1.19 -1.96 -14.98
N HIS A 118 -0.71 -2.77 -15.92
CA HIS A 118 -1.57 -3.25 -17.02
C HIS A 118 -2.79 -4.03 -16.53
N GLN A 119 -2.72 -4.72 -15.39
CA GLN A 119 -3.88 -5.39 -14.81
C GLN A 119 -4.95 -4.39 -14.32
N ILE A 120 -4.53 -3.16 -14.03
CA ILE A 120 -5.42 -2.07 -13.65
C ILE A 120 -5.97 -1.39 -14.90
N THR A 121 -5.11 -1.01 -15.85
CA THR A 121 -5.52 -0.19 -17.02
C THR A 121 -6.25 -0.96 -18.11
N ARG A 122 -6.11 -2.29 -18.20
CA ARG A 122 -6.80 -3.13 -19.20
C ARG A 122 -8.16 -3.65 -18.74
N ARG A 123 -8.79 -2.91 -17.83
CA ARG A 123 -10.11 -3.24 -17.28
C ARG A 123 -11.19 -3.35 -18.34
#